data_AF-A0A917ADL7-F1
#
_entry.id   AF-A0A917ADL7-F1
#
_cell.length_a   1.000
_cell.length_b   1.000
_cell.length_c   1.000
_cell.angle_alpha   90.00
_cell.angle_beta   90.00
_cell.angle_gamma   90.00
#
_symmetry.space_group_name_H-M   'P 1'
#
loop_
_entity.id
_entity.type
_entity.pdbx_description
1 polymer ?
#
loop_
_entity_poly.entity_id
_entity_poly.type
_entity_poly.pdbx_seq_one_letter_code
_entity_poly.pdbx_strand_id
1 'polypeptide(L)'
;MLAQPTVLDPITLLVGTTIMDLPAPLRSRLKDRVESLPLVYIHAVLSRAPETREIITPLFSDTFDAMELAEELNLADYTGALTVIAPSLPEPTLVLQELQMICPDVQVKLEQRAPH
;
A
#
# COMPACT_ATOMS: atom_id res chain seq x y z
N MET A 1 -37.87 -4.37 2.92
CA MET A 1 -36.81 -4.39 1.90
C MET A 1 -35.49 -4.32 2.63
N LEU A 2 -34.76 -5.43 2.73
CA LEU A 2 -33.40 -5.41 3.24
C LEU A 2 -32.56 -4.66 2.20
N ALA A 3 -31.94 -3.54 2.59
CA ALA A 3 -30.96 -2.87 1.75
C ALA A 3 -29.86 -3.90 1.48
N GLN A 4 -29.68 -4.29 0.22
CA GLN A 4 -28.49 -5.03 -0.17
C GLN A 4 -27.29 -4.16 0.20
N PRO A 5 -26.26 -4.70 0.88
CA PRO A 5 -25.04 -3.96 1.08
C PRO A 5 -24.52 -3.61 -0.31
N THR A 6 -24.51 -2.32 -0.65
CA THR A 6 -23.83 -1.82 -1.83
C THR A 6 -22.42 -2.35 -1.73
N VAL A 7 -22.05 -3.29 -2.60
CA VAL A 7 -20.67 -3.74 -2.71
C VAL A 7 -19.91 -2.49 -3.14
N LEU A 8 -19.31 -1.79 -2.18
CA LEU A 8 -18.41 -0.69 -2.48
C LEU A 8 -17.29 -1.31 -3.32
N ASP A 9 -17.05 -0.73 -4.49
CA ASP A 9 -15.95 -1.16 -5.34
C ASP A 9 -14.68 -1.17 -4.49
N PRO A 10 -13.91 -2.27 -4.46
CA PRO A 10 -12.69 -2.33 -3.67
C PRO A 10 -11.80 -1.15 -4.05
N ILE A 11 -11.17 -0.54 -3.05
CA ILE A 11 -10.27 0.60 -3.26
C ILE A 11 -8.84 0.11 -3.08
N THR A 12 -7.97 0.45 -4.03
CA THR A 12 -6.52 0.40 -3.87
C THR A 12 -6.02 1.79 -3.49
N LEU A 13 -5.29 1.88 -2.38
CA LEU A 13 -4.70 3.14 -1.94
C LEU A 13 -3.27 3.26 -2.42
N LEU A 14 -2.90 4.43 -2.92
CA LEU A 14 -1.53 4.81 -3.20
C LEU A 14 -1.08 5.77 -2.11
N VAL A 15 -0.07 5.40 -1.33
CA VAL A 15 0.44 6.25 -0.24
C VAL A 15 1.85 6.69 -0.58
N GLY A 16 2.13 7.99 -0.45
CA GLY A 16 3.45 8.54 -0.79
C GLY A 16 3.81 8.45 -2.28
N THR A 17 2.87 8.06 -3.14
CA THR A 17 3.06 7.94 -4.60
C THR A 17 1.77 8.21 -5.36
N THR A 18 1.88 8.40 -6.67
CA THR A 18 0.74 8.59 -7.57
C THR A 18 0.69 7.49 -8.61
N ILE A 19 -0.46 7.34 -9.29
CA ILE A 19 -0.62 6.35 -10.35
C ILE A 19 0.41 6.53 -11.46
N MET A 20 0.87 7.76 -11.72
CA MET A 20 1.83 8.08 -12.77
C MET A 20 3.23 7.54 -12.46
N ASP A 21 3.57 7.39 -11.18
CA ASP A 21 4.88 6.95 -10.72
C ASP A 21 5.00 5.42 -10.65
N LEU A 22 3.87 4.71 -10.73
CA LEU A 22 3.84 3.26 -10.66
C LEU A 22 4.50 2.62 -11.91
N PRO A 23 5.20 1.49 -11.75
CA PRO A 23 5.65 0.68 -12.89
C PRO A 23 4.48 0.31 -13.81
N ALA A 24 4.71 0.31 -15.13
CA ALA A 24 3.66 0.02 -16.11
C ALA A 24 2.94 -1.32 -15.87
N PRO A 25 3.64 -2.44 -15.54
CA PRO A 25 2.95 -3.70 -15.22
C PRO A 25 2.00 -3.59 -14.03
N LEU A 26 2.40 -2.83 -12.99
CA LEU A 26 1.59 -2.62 -11.80
C LEU A 26 0.35 -1.78 -12.13
N ARG A 27 0.52 -0.67 -12.88
CA ARG A 27 -0.61 0.15 -13.36
C ARG A 27 -1.63 -0.67 -14.14
N SER A 28 -1.17 -1.53 -15.05
CA SER A 28 -2.05 -2.36 -15.88
C SER A 28 -2.81 -3.43 -15.10
N ARG A 29 -2.35 -3.80 -13.89
CA ARG A 29 -3.02 -4.76 -13.01
C ARG A 29 -4.16 -4.13 -12.20
N LEU A 30 -4.13 -2.81 -11.97
CA LEU A 30 -5.15 -2.12 -11.18
C LEU A 30 -6.49 -2.17 -11.90
N LYS A 31 -7.45 -2.89 -11.31
CA LYS A 31 -8.85 -3.01 -11.79
C LYS A 31 -9.84 -2.26 -10.90
N ASP A 32 -9.38 -1.92 -9.71
CA ASP A 32 -10.13 -1.35 -8.61
C ASP A 32 -10.10 0.18 -8.68
N ARG A 33 -10.92 0.85 -7.87
CA ARG A 33 -10.83 2.30 -7.72
C ARG A 33 -9.50 2.64 -7.07
N VAL A 34 -8.73 3.55 -7.68
CA VAL A 34 -7.40 3.93 -7.20
C VAL A 34 -7.47 5.33 -6.62
N GLU A 35 -7.01 5.50 -5.38
CA GLU A 35 -6.93 6.80 -4.71
C GLU A 35 -5.51 7.04 -4.19
N SER A 36 -4.97 8.23 -4.41
CA SER A 36 -3.67 8.64 -3.88
C SER A 36 -3.87 9.57 -2.69
N LEU A 37 -3.17 9.31 -1.59
CA LEU A 37 -3.20 10.13 -0.38
C LEU A 37 -1.83 10.27 0.29
N PRO A 38 -1.59 11.39 0.98
CA PRO A 38 -0.52 11.51 1.98
C PRO A 38 -0.72 10.55 3.17
N LEU A 39 0.39 10.09 3.75
CA LEU A 39 0.40 9.18 4.91
C LEU A 39 -0.49 9.64 6.06
N VAL A 40 -0.49 10.95 6.36
CA VAL A 40 -1.25 11.56 7.47
C VAL A 40 -2.75 11.23 7.46
N TYR A 41 -3.32 10.81 6.32
CA TYR A 41 -4.74 10.48 6.21
C TYR A 41 -5.05 8.98 6.34
N ILE A 42 -4.04 8.12 6.56
CA ILE A 42 -4.22 6.66 6.48
C ILE A 42 -5.28 6.14 7.43
N HIS A 43 -5.24 6.52 8.70
CA HIS A 43 -6.23 6.11 9.72
C HIS A 43 -7.65 6.56 9.38
N ALA A 44 -7.79 7.79 8.89
CA ALA A 44 -9.09 8.34 8.52
C ALA A 44 -9.69 7.61 7.32
N VAL A 45 -8.87 7.24 6.34
CA VAL A 45 -9.32 6.48 5.17
C VAL A 45 -9.65 5.04 5.54
N LEU A 46 -8.79 4.33 6.28
CA LEU A 46 -9.05 2.95 6.69
C LEU A 46 -10.30 2.83 7.58
N SER A 47 -10.57 3.83 8.42
CA SER A 47 -11.81 3.88 9.22
C SER A 47 -13.07 4.03 8.36
N ARG A 48 -12.96 4.64 7.18
CA ARG A 48 -14.10 4.91 6.26
C ARG A 48 -14.26 3.85 5.18
N ALA A 49 -13.16 3.20 4.81
CA ALA A 49 -13.08 2.18 3.79
C ALA A 49 -12.36 0.94 4.35
N PRO A 50 -12.93 0.24 5.34
CA PRO A 50 -12.32 -0.97 5.92
C PRO A 50 -12.16 -2.10 4.90
N GLU A 51 -12.84 -2.01 3.74
CA GLU A 51 -12.70 -2.92 2.62
C GLU A 51 -11.45 -2.70 1.75
N THR A 52 -10.59 -1.71 2.05
CA THR A 52 -9.31 -1.53 1.35
C THR A 52 -8.51 -2.83 1.40
N ARG A 53 -8.18 -3.37 0.23
CA ARG A 53 -7.49 -4.67 0.10
C ARG A 53 -6.01 -4.56 -0.16
N GLU A 54 -5.60 -3.47 -0.80
CA GLU A 54 -4.23 -3.28 -1.24
C GLU A 54 -3.84 -1.81 -1.04
N ILE A 55 -2.66 -1.64 -0.44
CA ILE A 55 -1.98 -0.36 -0.33
C ILE A 55 -0.67 -0.47 -1.11
N ILE A 56 -0.40 0.50 -1.97
CA ILE A 56 0.79 0.55 -2.79
C ILE A 56 1.58 1.80 -2.43
N THR A 57 2.88 1.64 -2.23
CA THR A 57 3.74 2.70 -1.69
C THR A 57 5.14 2.60 -2.27
N PRO A 58 5.91 3.70 -2.42
CA PRO A 58 7.34 3.58 -2.67
C PRO A 58 8.03 3.11 -1.39
N LEU A 59 9.19 2.47 -1.51
CA LEU A 59 9.99 2.10 -0.34
C LEU A 59 10.41 3.35 0.45
N PHE A 60 10.88 4.38 -0.24
CA PHE A 60 11.15 5.70 0.31
C PHE A 60 11.08 6.76 -0.79
N SER A 61 10.89 8.02 -0.38
CA SER A 61 11.08 9.22 -1.18
C SER A 61 11.63 10.34 -0.28
N ASP A 62 11.83 11.54 -0.83
CA ASP A 62 12.31 12.69 -0.04
C ASP A 62 11.41 13.04 1.16
N THR A 63 10.14 12.62 1.14
CA THR A 63 9.13 13.00 2.14
C THR A 63 8.32 11.82 2.68
N PHE A 64 8.73 10.59 2.38
CA PHE A 64 7.94 9.41 2.73
C PHE A 64 8.84 8.19 2.98
N ASP A 65 8.49 7.39 3.99
CA ASP A 65 9.14 6.12 4.33
C ASP A 65 8.10 4.99 4.47
N ALA A 66 8.31 3.87 3.79
CA ALA A 66 7.41 2.72 3.90
C ALA A 66 7.41 2.06 5.28
N MET A 67 8.50 2.20 6.05
CA MET A 67 8.57 1.69 7.42
C MET A 67 7.64 2.47 8.34
N GLU A 68 7.58 3.81 8.19
CA GLU A 68 6.62 4.65 8.90
C GLU A 68 5.18 4.24 8.56
N LEU A 69 4.88 4.02 7.27
CA LEU A 69 3.57 3.50 6.88
C LEU A 69 3.29 2.13 7.52
N ALA A 70 4.27 1.21 7.56
CA ALA A 70 4.07 -0.11 8.16
C ALA A 70 3.71 0.00 9.66
N GLU A 71 4.33 0.92 10.39
CA GLU A 71 3.98 1.21 11.79
C GLU A 71 2.53 1.70 11.90
N GLU A 72 2.14 2.65 11.06
CA GLU A 72 0.77 3.18 11.05
C GLU A 72 -0.28 2.13 10.66
N LEU A 73 0.05 1.21 9.74
CA LEU A 73 -0.84 0.10 9.37
C LEU A 73 -1.01 -0.91 10.49
N ASN A 74 0.07 -1.20 11.22
CA ASN A 74 0.00 -2.06 12.41
C ASN A 74 -0.86 -1.41 13.51
N LEU A 75 -0.71 -0.11 13.75
CA LEU A 75 -1.56 0.64 14.69
C LEU A 75 -3.04 0.68 14.28
N ALA A 76 -3.33 0.59 12.98
CA ALA A 76 -4.68 0.57 12.44
C ALA A 76 -5.32 -0.83 12.39
N ASP A 77 -4.63 -1.88 12.87
CA ASP A 77 -5.03 -3.30 12.72
C ASP A 77 -5.35 -3.66 11.25
N TYR A 78 -4.63 -3.07 10.29
CA TYR A 78 -4.84 -3.34 8.87
C TYR A 78 -4.32 -4.73 8.52
N THR A 79 -5.14 -5.56 7.89
CA THR A 79 -4.80 -6.95 7.53
C THR A 79 -4.79 -7.22 6.03
N GLY A 80 -4.75 -6.15 5.21
CA GLY A 80 -4.72 -6.28 3.76
C GLY A 80 -3.31 -6.50 3.21
N ALA A 81 -3.13 -6.24 1.92
CA ALA A 81 -1.83 -6.31 1.26
C ALA A 81 -1.12 -4.95 1.28
N LEU A 82 0.21 -4.99 1.39
CA LEU A 82 1.11 -3.86 1.20
C LEU A 82 2.11 -4.19 0.09
N THR A 83 1.98 -3.51 -1.04
CA THR A 83 2.90 -3.61 -2.18
C THR A 83 3.88 -2.44 -2.15
N VAL A 84 5.13 -2.73 -1.85
CA VAL A 84 6.20 -1.74 -1.76
C VAL A 84 7.02 -1.71 -3.04
N ILE A 85 7.07 -0.55 -3.69
CA ILE A 85 7.85 -0.32 -4.90
C ILE A 85 9.25 0.09 -4.48
N ALA A 86 10.20 -0.82 -4.64
CA ALA A 86 11.58 -0.61 -4.28
C ALA A 86 12.45 -0.36 -5.52
N PRO A 87 13.52 0.44 -5.43
CA PRO A 87 14.59 0.40 -6.42
C PRO A 87 15.25 -0.98 -6.44
N SER A 88 16.24 -1.18 -7.33
CA SER A 88 17.09 -2.38 -7.23
C SER A 88 17.80 -2.37 -5.87
N LEU A 89 17.51 -3.38 -5.05
CA LEU A 89 18.11 -3.56 -3.72
C LEU A 89 19.15 -4.68 -3.77
N PRO A 90 20.29 -4.53 -3.08
CA PRO A 90 21.27 -5.60 -2.96
C PRO A 90 20.70 -6.82 -2.21
N GLU A 91 19.94 -6.58 -1.14
CA GLU A 91 19.34 -7.63 -0.28
C GLU A 91 17.86 -7.31 -0.02
N PRO A 92 16.95 -7.54 -0.98
CA PRO A 92 15.53 -7.21 -0.85
C PRO A 92 14.82 -8.01 0.25
N THR A 93 15.34 -9.19 0.59
CA THR A 93 14.81 -10.05 1.66
C THR A 93 14.92 -9.41 3.04
N LEU A 94 15.96 -8.63 3.32
CA LEU A 94 16.10 -7.92 4.60
C LEU A 94 15.00 -6.87 4.77
N VAL A 95 14.73 -6.09 3.72
CA VAL A 95 13.65 -5.09 3.73
C VAL A 95 12.29 -5.75 3.94
N LEU A 96 12.03 -6.88 3.27
CA LEU A 96 10.80 -7.64 3.45
C LEU A 96 10.66 -8.13 4.90
N GLN A 97 11.75 -8.65 5.49
CA GLN A 97 11.76 -9.12 6.87
C GLN A 97 11.49 -7.99 7.87
N GLU A 98 12.09 -6.82 7.68
CA GLU A 98 11.84 -5.65 8.52
C GLU A 98 10.39 -5.21 8.47
N LEU A 99 9.83 -5.03 7.27
CA LEU A 99 8.41 -4.69 7.10
C LEU A 99 7.49 -5.72 7.76
N GLN A 100 7.78 -7.02 7.58
CA GLN A 100 7.00 -8.09 8.18
C GLN A 100 7.11 -8.12 9.72
N MET A 101 8.24 -7.70 10.29
CA MET A 101 8.38 -7.57 11.75
C MET A 101 7.57 -6.40 12.30
N ILE A 102 7.45 -5.30 11.54
CA ILE A 102 6.70 -4.10 11.93
C ILE A 102 5.19 -4.34 11.87
N CYS A 103 4.70 -4.93 10.77
CA CYS A 103 3.27 -5.19 10.54
C CYS A 103 3.01 -6.68 10.22
N PRO A 104 3.02 -7.56 11.24
CA PRO A 104 2.98 -9.02 11.05
C PRO A 104 1.71 -9.54 10.39
N ASP A 105 0.59 -8.82 10.51
CA ASP A 105 -0.71 -9.23 9.96
C ASP A 105 -0.94 -8.73 8.51
N VAL A 106 -0.01 -7.94 7.97
CA VAL A 106 -0.06 -7.41 6.61
C VAL A 106 0.68 -8.32 5.64
N GLN A 107 0.10 -8.58 4.47
CA GLN A 107 0.75 -9.32 3.40
C GLN A 107 1.68 -8.40 2.61
N VAL A 108 2.97 -8.39 2.96
CA VAL A 108 3.96 -7.52 2.32
C VAL A 108 4.52 -8.16 1.04
N LYS A 109 4.65 -7.35 -0.02
CA LYS A 109 5.31 -7.71 -1.27
C LYS A 109 6.23 -6.59 -1.72
N LEU A 110 7.37 -6.95 -2.31
CA LEU A 110 8.28 -6.02 -2.96
C LEU A 110 8.15 -6.12 -4.48
N GLU A 111 7.88 -5.00 -5.13
CA GLU A 111 7.88 -4.85 -6.58
C GLU A 111 9.06 -3.96 -6.99
N GLN A 112 9.82 -4.39 -8.00
CA GLN A 112 10.95 -3.59 -8.47
C GLN A 112 10.47 -2.45 -9.35
N ARG A 113 10.98 -1.25 -9.08
CA ARG A 113 10.92 -0.13 -10.01
C ARG A 113 11.78 -0.50 -11.23
N ALA A 114 11.22 -0.45 -12.43
CA ALA A 114 11.99 -0.65 -13.65
C ALA A 114 13.18 0.33 -13.66
N PRO A 115 14.39 -0.12 -14.04
CA PRO A 115 15.51 0.79 -14.21
C PRO A 115 15.15 1.81 -15.31
N HIS A 116 15.35 3.09 -15.00
CA HIS A 116 15.30 4.16 -16.00
C HIS A 116 16.45 4.04 -16.98
#